data_AF-A0A961GVC6-F1
#
_entry.id   AF-A0A961GVC6-F1
#
_cell.length_a   1.000
_cell.length_b   1.000
_cell.length_c   1.000
_cell.angle_alpha   90.00
_cell.angle_beta   90.00
_cell.angle_gamma   90.00
#
_symmetry.space_group_name_H-M   'P 1'
#
loop_
_entity.id
_entity.type
_entity.pdbx_description
1 polymer ?
#
loop_
_entity_poly.entity_id
_entity_poly.type
_entity_poly.pdbx_seq_one_letter_code
_entity_poly.pdbx_strand_id
1 'polypeptide(L)'
;MVAVDTDHMSQNAEPAHGGPPLNGRSGASAPVRSFVWSDYPLERIRDAKCDTTVSVALPARNEAATVGPIVSCLRSELLDTGVIDELLVVDDHSSDDTAAVAAAAGATVSSAEEVLSSYGEGHGKGEVLWKSLFETSGEIVLWCDTDLVEFDHRFVSGLLGPLLCEDGVEFVKGHYDRPEDDGGGGRVTELVAKPLISLLFPELASLRQPLSGEYGGRRELLEQLPFTEGYGVELGLLVDISRRFGTSSMAQVDLEVRHHRNRPLAQLSPQATAILRTALHKVDPELLAVAALAGDAELGLLEDTSAPLERPPMVEVAEYLARHAPEALAV
;
A
#
# COMPACT_ATOMS: atom_id res chain seq x y z
N MET A 1 -1.38 3.98 78.92
CA MET A 1 -0.60 3.00 78.15
C MET A 1 -1.51 2.49 77.05
N VAL A 2 -1.24 2.96 75.83
CA VAL A 2 -1.65 2.45 74.51
C VAL A 2 -3.14 2.23 74.23
N ALA A 3 -3.68 3.15 73.43
CA ALA A 3 -4.87 2.99 72.61
C ALA A 3 -4.59 2.01 71.46
N VAL A 4 -5.60 1.24 71.06
CA VAL A 4 -5.69 0.71 69.69
C VAL A 4 -7.10 0.98 69.21
N ASP A 5 -7.15 1.89 68.25
CA ASP A 5 -8.28 2.32 67.45
C ASP A 5 -8.56 1.25 66.39
N THR A 6 -9.81 0.85 66.24
CA THR A 6 -10.25 -0.09 65.21
C THR A 6 -10.85 0.70 64.05
N ASP A 7 -10.02 1.05 63.08
CA ASP A 7 -10.51 1.51 61.79
C ASP A 7 -9.47 1.25 60.71
N HIS A 8 -9.78 0.36 59.75
CA HIS A 8 -9.30 0.44 58.36
C HIS A 8 -9.97 -0.61 57.47
N MET A 9 -10.96 -0.11 56.71
CA MET A 9 -11.06 -0.21 55.25
C MET A 9 -10.67 -1.55 54.61
N SER A 10 -11.66 -2.41 54.42
CA SER A 10 -11.65 -3.43 53.37
C SER A 10 -12.05 -2.78 52.04
N GLN A 11 -11.08 -2.46 51.19
CA GLN A 11 -11.30 -2.19 49.76
C GLN A 11 -10.32 -3.03 48.95
N ASN A 12 -10.74 -4.24 48.56
CA ASN A 12 -10.14 -4.95 47.44
C ASN A 12 -10.83 -4.44 46.18
N ALA A 13 -10.20 -3.48 45.50
CA ALA A 13 -10.53 -3.14 44.13
C ALA A 13 -9.86 -4.18 43.20
N GLU A 14 -10.66 -5.03 42.57
CA GLU A 14 -10.21 -5.77 41.40
C GLU A 14 -9.94 -4.77 40.26
N PRO A 15 -8.81 -4.87 39.53
CA PRO A 15 -8.67 -4.11 38.30
C PRO A 15 -9.59 -4.72 37.25
N ALA A 16 -10.60 -3.94 36.84
CA ALA A 16 -11.47 -4.25 35.73
C ALA A 16 -10.67 -4.22 34.41
N HIS A 17 -10.00 -5.33 34.07
CA HIS A 17 -9.51 -5.58 32.73
C HIS A 17 -10.67 -6.05 31.84
N GLY A 18 -11.57 -5.11 31.52
CA GLY A 18 -12.56 -5.27 30.47
C GLY A 18 -11.96 -4.88 29.12
N GLY A 19 -11.12 -5.75 28.55
CA GLY A 19 -10.83 -5.66 27.11
C GLY A 19 -12.13 -5.86 26.33
N PRO A 20 -12.30 -5.22 25.16
CA PRO A 20 -13.51 -5.39 24.37
C PRO A 20 -13.70 -6.87 24.03
N PRO A 21 -14.94 -7.39 24.10
CA PRO A 21 -15.19 -8.78 23.75
C PRO A 21 -14.88 -8.99 22.27
N LEU A 22 -14.10 -10.03 21.97
CA LEU A 22 -13.94 -10.60 20.63
C LEU A 22 -15.27 -11.24 20.19
N ASN A 23 -16.32 -10.44 20.03
CA ASN A 23 -17.63 -10.91 19.64
C ASN A 23 -17.72 -11.05 18.11
N GLY A 24 -17.87 -12.30 17.65
CA GLY A 24 -18.75 -12.61 16.51
C GLY A 24 -18.15 -12.59 15.11
N ARG A 25 -17.15 -13.45 14.81
CA ARG A 25 -16.87 -13.85 13.41
C ARG A 25 -17.92 -14.85 12.92
N SER A 26 -19.12 -14.35 12.64
CA SER A 26 -20.24 -15.11 12.07
C SER A 26 -20.67 -14.44 10.76
N GLY A 27 -19.86 -14.64 9.74
CA GLY A 27 -20.12 -14.27 8.35
C GLY A 27 -18.86 -14.58 7.57
N ALA A 28 -18.86 -15.66 6.78
CA ALA A 28 -17.76 -15.92 5.86
C ALA A 28 -17.71 -14.73 4.88
N SER A 29 -16.66 -13.91 4.96
CA SER A 29 -16.47 -12.83 3.99
C SER A 29 -16.37 -13.47 2.60
N ALA A 30 -17.02 -12.86 1.61
CA ALA A 30 -16.90 -13.34 0.24
C ALA A 30 -15.42 -13.24 -0.18
N PRO A 31 -14.87 -14.27 -0.86
CA PRO A 31 -13.49 -14.24 -1.31
C PRO A 31 -13.30 -13.09 -2.30
N VAL A 32 -12.10 -12.50 -2.31
CA VAL A 32 -11.71 -11.46 -3.26
C VAL A 32 -11.82 -12.03 -4.68
N ARG A 33 -12.63 -11.38 -5.53
CA ARG A 33 -12.87 -11.78 -6.92
C ARG A 33 -11.55 -11.81 -7.70
N SER A 34 -11.37 -12.80 -8.56
CA SER A 34 -10.14 -12.98 -9.35
C SER A 34 -10.45 -12.92 -10.84
N PHE A 35 -9.63 -12.19 -11.57
CA PHE A 35 -9.73 -12.03 -13.02
C PHE A 35 -8.38 -12.33 -13.69
N VAL A 36 -8.35 -12.37 -15.02
CA VAL A 36 -7.11 -12.50 -15.81
C VAL A 36 -6.98 -11.28 -16.71
N TRP A 37 -5.79 -10.70 -16.81
CA TRP A 37 -5.58 -9.46 -17.57
C TRP A 37 -6.04 -9.58 -19.04
N SER A 38 -5.88 -10.76 -19.64
CA SER A 38 -6.22 -11.03 -21.04
C SER A 38 -7.72 -10.94 -21.35
N ASP A 39 -8.58 -10.97 -20.33
CA ASP A 39 -10.03 -10.78 -20.50
C ASP A 39 -10.40 -9.31 -20.80
N TYR A 40 -9.43 -8.40 -20.67
CA TYR A 40 -9.58 -6.96 -20.84
C TYR A 40 -8.55 -6.43 -21.86
N PRO A 41 -8.75 -6.67 -23.17
CA PRO A 41 -7.90 -6.07 -24.19
C PRO A 41 -7.99 -4.54 -24.15
N LEU A 42 -6.93 -3.85 -24.59
CA LEU A 42 -6.84 -2.37 -24.53
C LEU A 42 -8.01 -1.65 -25.20
N GLU A 43 -8.58 -2.20 -26.29
CA GLU A 43 -9.78 -1.66 -26.93
C GLU A 43 -10.97 -1.62 -25.95
N ARG A 44 -11.23 -2.74 -25.25
CA ARG A 44 -12.30 -2.82 -24.24
C ARG A 44 -12.05 -1.86 -23.08
N ILE A 45 -10.81 -1.72 -22.63
CA ILE A 45 -10.44 -0.79 -21.56
C ILE A 45 -10.72 0.65 -21.98
N ARG A 46 -10.35 1.04 -23.20
CA ARG A 46 -10.59 2.39 -23.75
C ARG A 46 -12.07 2.69 -23.88
N ASP A 47 -12.85 1.74 -24.39
CA ASP A 47 -14.30 1.88 -24.51
C ASP A 47 -14.97 2.02 -23.14
N ALA A 48 -14.50 1.26 -22.14
CA ALA A 48 -15.05 1.32 -20.78
C ALA A 48 -14.63 2.58 -20.00
N LYS A 49 -13.42 3.12 -20.26
CA LYS A 49 -12.89 4.31 -19.60
C LYS A 49 -13.82 5.52 -19.73
N CYS A 50 -14.39 5.73 -20.91
CA CYS A 50 -15.17 6.94 -21.23
C CYS A 50 -14.40 8.21 -20.81
N ASP A 51 -15.02 9.07 -20.02
CA ASP A 51 -14.42 10.30 -19.49
C ASP A 51 -13.65 10.10 -18.16
N THR A 52 -13.61 8.87 -17.63
CA THR A 52 -12.90 8.57 -16.37
C THR A 52 -11.41 8.82 -16.53
N THR A 53 -10.84 9.61 -15.65
CA THR A 53 -9.40 9.94 -15.68
C THR A 53 -8.56 8.93 -14.89
N VAL A 54 -7.38 8.59 -15.40
CA VAL A 54 -6.48 7.58 -14.82
C VAL A 54 -5.07 8.15 -14.66
N SER A 55 -4.57 8.12 -13.43
CA SER A 55 -3.18 8.43 -13.09
C SER A 55 -2.41 7.18 -12.75
N VAL A 56 -1.21 7.04 -13.32
CA VAL A 56 -0.24 6.01 -12.95
C VAL A 56 0.92 6.69 -12.25
N ALA A 57 1.17 6.28 -11.00
CA ALA A 57 2.28 6.75 -10.19
C ALA A 57 3.30 5.63 -9.95
N LEU A 58 4.56 5.91 -10.25
CA LEU A 58 5.67 4.96 -10.18
C LEU A 58 6.60 5.38 -9.02
N PRO A 59 6.56 4.70 -7.86
CA PRO A 59 7.51 4.95 -6.79
C PRO A 59 8.91 4.48 -7.21
N ALA A 60 9.92 5.35 -7.14
CA ALA A 60 11.27 5.04 -7.60
C ALA A 60 12.33 5.41 -6.56
N ARG A 61 13.32 4.54 -6.37
CA ARG A 61 14.50 4.81 -5.55
C ARG A 61 15.73 4.04 -6.05
N ASN A 62 16.66 4.75 -6.68
CA ASN A 62 17.84 4.15 -7.30
C ASN A 62 17.52 3.04 -8.33
N GLU A 63 16.58 3.35 -9.23
CA GLU A 63 16.09 2.43 -10.27
C GLU A 63 16.41 2.97 -11.68
N ALA A 64 17.52 3.70 -11.85
CA ALA A 64 17.94 4.26 -13.14
C ALA A 64 18.10 3.19 -14.24
N ALA A 65 18.38 1.95 -13.87
CA ALA A 65 18.55 0.84 -14.79
C ALA A 65 17.23 0.33 -15.41
N THR A 66 16.10 0.55 -14.76
CA THR A 66 14.80 -0.07 -15.11
C THR A 66 13.70 0.96 -15.37
N VAL A 67 13.74 2.13 -14.72
CA VAL A 67 12.68 3.15 -14.82
C VAL A 67 12.48 3.66 -16.25
N GLY A 68 13.56 3.84 -17.02
CA GLY A 68 13.49 4.36 -18.40
C GLY A 68 12.70 3.46 -19.35
N PRO A 69 13.04 2.16 -19.47
CA PRO A 69 12.25 1.19 -20.23
C PRO A 69 10.78 1.09 -19.78
N ILE A 70 10.53 1.08 -18.47
CA ILE A 70 9.16 1.01 -17.91
C ILE A 70 8.33 2.22 -18.34
N VAL A 71 8.85 3.43 -18.11
CA VAL A 71 8.19 4.69 -18.50
C VAL A 71 7.96 4.72 -20.01
N SER A 72 8.96 4.33 -20.81
CA SER A 72 8.84 4.34 -22.27
C SER A 72 7.72 3.42 -22.75
N CYS A 73 7.59 2.21 -22.17
CA CYS A 73 6.52 1.27 -22.47
C CYS A 73 5.15 1.82 -22.07
N LEU A 74 4.99 2.30 -20.83
CA LEU A 74 3.72 2.86 -20.38
C LEU A 74 3.31 4.09 -21.18
N ARG A 75 4.27 4.93 -21.56
CA ARG A 75 4.02 6.09 -22.40
C ARG A 75 3.49 5.67 -23.77
N SER A 76 4.21 4.80 -24.48
CA SER A 76 3.84 4.44 -25.85
C SER A 76 2.57 3.60 -25.92
N GLU A 77 2.38 2.66 -24.98
CA GLU A 77 1.27 1.70 -25.02
C GLU A 77 0.00 2.27 -24.39
N LEU A 78 0.11 3.09 -23.34
CA LEU A 78 -1.05 3.51 -22.54
C LEU A 78 -1.30 5.03 -22.54
N LEU A 79 -0.26 5.86 -22.41
CA LEU A 79 -0.45 7.32 -22.35
C LEU A 79 -0.77 7.89 -23.73
N ASP A 80 0.08 7.61 -24.72
CA ASP A 80 -0.05 8.11 -26.10
C ASP A 80 -1.31 7.55 -26.80
N THR A 81 -1.86 6.43 -26.30
CA THR A 81 -3.09 5.80 -26.81
C THR A 81 -4.36 6.23 -26.08
N GLY A 82 -4.23 7.03 -25.00
CA GLY A 82 -5.34 7.56 -24.20
C GLY A 82 -5.96 6.57 -23.20
N VAL A 83 -5.29 5.44 -22.93
CA VAL A 83 -5.70 4.48 -21.89
C VAL A 83 -5.45 5.06 -20.48
N ILE A 84 -4.36 5.80 -20.31
CA ILE A 84 -4.08 6.58 -19.10
C ILE A 84 -3.91 8.06 -19.45
N ASP A 85 -4.11 8.94 -18.48
CA ASP A 85 -4.09 10.40 -18.69
C ASP A 85 -2.87 11.06 -18.05
N GLU A 86 -2.32 10.43 -17.01
CA GLU A 86 -1.18 10.94 -16.26
C GLU A 86 -0.19 9.83 -15.94
N LEU A 87 1.10 10.09 -16.18
CA LEU A 87 2.21 9.21 -15.84
C LEU A 87 3.23 9.97 -15.01
N LEU A 88 3.26 9.67 -13.71
CA LEU A 88 4.09 10.29 -12.70
C LEU A 88 5.14 9.30 -12.19
N VAL A 89 6.38 9.74 -12.09
CA VAL A 89 7.42 9.09 -11.28
C VAL A 89 7.62 9.92 -10.03
N VAL A 90 7.53 9.30 -8.85
CA VAL A 90 7.83 9.95 -7.58
C VAL A 90 9.17 9.42 -7.08
N ASP A 91 10.16 10.30 -7.07
CA ASP A 91 11.54 9.98 -6.69
C ASP A 91 11.72 10.05 -5.17
N ASP A 92 12.06 8.93 -4.55
CA ASP A 92 12.33 8.79 -3.12
C ASP A 92 13.83 8.93 -2.84
N HIS A 93 14.34 10.15 -3.00
CA HIS A 93 15.70 10.50 -2.62
C HIS A 93 16.74 9.63 -3.35
N SER A 94 16.59 9.48 -4.67
CA SER A 94 17.57 8.73 -5.46
C SER A 94 18.92 9.44 -5.45
N SER A 95 19.98 8.63 -5.38
CA SER A 95 21.37 9.07 -5.44
C SER A 95 22.03 8.81 -6.80
N ASP A 96 21.29 8.15 -7.70
CA ASP A 96 21.67 7.88 -9.09
C ASP A 96 20.84 8.72 -10.07
N ASP A 97 20.94 8.40 -11.36
CA ASP A 97 20.26 9.16 -12.42
C ASP A 97 18.75 8.82 -12.58
N THR A 98 18.09 8.20 -11.59
CA THR A 98 16.69 7.73 -11.68
C THR A 98 15.74 8.81 -12.19
N ALA A 99 15.74 9.98 -11.54
CA ALA A 99 14.87 11.10 -11.91
C ALA A 99 15.14 11.60 -13.35
N ALA A 100 16.43 11.73 -13.72
CA ALA A 100 16.82 12.20 -15.05
C ALA A 100 16.43 11.20 -16.15
N VAL A 101 16.61 9.90 -15.91
CA VAL A 101 16.22 8.83 -16.83
C VAL A 101 14.71 8.77 -17.01
N ALA A 102 13.94 8.88 -15.92
CA ALA A 102 12.48 8.92 -15.96
C ALA A 102 11.95 10.10 -16.79
N ALA A 103 12.48 11.30 -16.55
CA ALA A 103 12.10 12.50 -17.29
C ALA A 103 12.45 12.38 -18.78
N ALA A 104 13.65 11.87 -19.11
CA ALA A 104 14.05 11.64 -20.49
C ALA A 104 13.17 10.60 -21.22
N ALA A 105 12.63 9.63 -20.50
CA ALA A 105 11.66 8.66 -21.01
C ALA A 105 10.25 9.24 -21.17
N GLY A 106 9.98 10.44 -20.65
CA GLY A 106 8.74 11.19 -20.86
C GLY A 106 7.70 11.08 -19.74
N ALA A 107 8.11 10.68 -18.53
CA ALA A 107 7.27 10.83 -17.35
C ALA A 107 7.39 12.25 -16.77
N THR A 108 6.32 12.72 -16.11
CA THR A 108 6.45 13.79 -15.12
C THR A 108 7.20 13.23 -13.91
N VAL A 109 8.13 13.99 -13.34
CA VAL A 109 8.91 13.56 -12.16
C VAL A 109 8.65 14.52 -11.01
N SER A 110 8.32 13.98 -9.85
CA SER A 110 8.17 14.72 -8.59
C SER A 110 9.13 14.20 -7.54
N SER A 111 9.76 15.10 -6.79
CA SER A 111 10.62 14.74 -5.66
C SER A 111 9.78 14.53 -4.41
N ALA A 112 9.88 13.36 -3.78
CA ALA A 112 9.18 13.11 -2.52
C ALA A 112 9.56 14.11 -1.41
N GLU A 113 10.80 14.62 -1.42
CA GLU A 113 11.31 15.60 -0.46
C GLU A 113 10.52 16.93 -0.50
N GLU A 114 10.07 17.33 -1.69
CA GLU A 114 9.44 18.64 -1.92
C GLU A 114 7.91 18.62 -1.70
N VAL A 115 7.29 17.45 -1.81
CA VAL A 115 5.84 17.27 -1.69
C VAL A 115 5.45 17.19 -0.22
N LEU A 116 4.46 17.97 0.21
CA LEU A 116 3.92 17.95 1.58
C LEU A 116 5.00 18.02 2.67
N SER A 117 6.04 18.84 2.47
CA SER A 117 7.20 18.94 3.37
C SER A 117 6.85 19.36 4.80
N SER A 118 5.66 19.95 5.02
CA SER A 118 5.10 20.24 6.35
C SER A 118 4.87 18.98 7.19
N TYR A 119 4.77 17.81 6.55
CA TYR A 119 4.65 16.50 7.19
C TYR A 119 6.02 15.82 7.39
N GLY A 120 7.13 16.54 7.17
CA GLY A 120 8.49 16.02 7.26
C GLY A 120 9.02 15.53 5.92
N GLU A 121 10.33 15.25 5.87
CA GLU A 121 10.99 14.75 4.65
C GLU A 121 10.36 13.41 4.23
N GLY A 122 10.22 12.48 5.18
CA GLY A 122 9.60 11.16 5.00
C GLY A 122 10.33 10.31 3.95
N HIS A 123 10.33 8.98 4.10
CA HIS A 123 10.96 8.11 3.09
C HIS A 123 10.28 6.75 3.01
N GLY A 124 10.59 6.03 1.94
CA GLY A 124 10.09 4.68 1.74
C GLY A 124 8.72 4.64 1.09
N LYS A 125 8.33 3.43 0.67
CA LYS A 125 7.23 3.23 -0.28
C LYS A 125 5.92 3.88 0.17
N GLY A 126 5.48 3.66 1.41
CA GLY A 126 4.24 4.25 1.93
C GLY A 126 4.15 5.77 1.78
N GLU A 127 5.25 6.48 2.06
CA GLU A 127 5.35 7.93 1.92
C GLU A 127 5.16 8.36 0.47
N VAL A 128 5.86 7.68 -0.43
CA VAL A 128 5.86 7.95 -1.87
C VAL A 128 4.46 7.74 -2.46
N LEU A 129 3.79 6.67 -2.06
CA LEU A 129 2.42 6.40 -2.51
C LEU A 129 1.43 7.44 -1.99
N TRP A 130 1.55 7.81 -0.71
CA TRP A 130 0.72 8.86 -0.12
C TRP A 130 0.92 10.20 -0.84
N LYS A 131 2.17 10.66 -1.00
CA LYS A 131 2.51 11.88 -1.74
C LYS A 131 2.07 11.83 -3.21
N SER A 132 2.07 10.66 -3.84
CA SER A 132 1.57 10.51 -5.21
C SER A 132 0.07 10.78 -5.33
N LEU A 133 -0.75 10.51 -4.30
CA LEU A 133 -2.17 10.89 -4.31
C LEU A 133 -2.33 12.41 -4.33
N PHE A 134 -1.47 13.15 -3.64
CA PHE A 134 -1.48 14.61 -3.66
C PHE A 134 -1.06 15.17 -5.02
N GLU A 135 -0.07 14.56 -5.66
CA GLU A 135 0.47 15.04 -6.93
C GLU A 135 -0.41 14.72 -8.14
N THR A 136 -1.10 13.58 -8.11
CA THR A 136 -1.96 13.13 -9.22
C THR A 136 -3.38 13.65 -9.13
N SER A 137 -4.12 13.66 -10.24
CA SER A 137 -5.52 14.13 -10.27
C SER A 137 -6.55 13.11 -10.78
N GLY A 138 -6.12 11.94 -11.28
CA GLY A 138 -7.02 10.96 -11.89
C GLY A 138 -8.02 10.35 -10.90
N GLU A 139 -9.24 10.11 -11.35
CA GLU A 139 -10.30 9.42 -10.58
C GLU A 139 -9.92 7.98 -10.22
N ILE A 140 -9.06 7.35 -11.02
CA ILE A 140 -8.38 6.10 -10.71
C ILE A 140 -6.88 6.39 -10.54
N VAL A 141 -6.28 5.86 -9.48
CA VAL A 141 -4.83 5.91 -9.24
C VAL A 141 -4.28 4.49 -9.20
N LEU A 142 -3.28 4.23 -10.04
CA LEU A 142 -2.56 2.96 -10.11
C LEU A 142 -1.10 3.16 -9.73
N TRP A 143 -0.55 2.17 -9.03
CA TRP A 143 0.85 2.07 -8.66
C TRP A 143 1.49 0.83 -9.27
N CYS A 144 2.75 0.98 -9.66
CA CYS A 144 3.56 -0.11 -10.21
C CYS A 144 5.03 0.09 -9.83
N ASP A 145 5.69 -0.97 -9.37
CA ASP A 145 7.11 -0.91 -8.99
C ASP A 145 8.00 -0.60 -10.20
N THR A 146 9.07 0.15 -9.98
CA THR A 146 10.03 0.51 -11.03
C THR A 146 11.24 -0.42 -11.11
N ASP A 147 11.26 -1.55 -10.41
CA ASP A 147 12.40 -2.50 -10.35
C ASP A 147 12.22 -3.75 -11.24
N LEU A 148 11.36 -3.64 -12.26
CA LEU A 148 10.97 -4.71 -13.18
C LEU A 148 11.93 -4.79 -14.39
N VAL A 149 12.39 -5.99 -14.73
CA VAL A 149 13.39 -6.21 -15.79
C VAL A 149 12.75 -6.52 -17.16
N GLU A 150 11.65 -7.28 -17.16
CA GLU A 150 10.89 -7.64 -18.36
C GLU A 150 9.50 -7.02 -18.26
N PHE A 151 9.46 -5.70 -18.42
CA PHE A 151 8.23 -4.94 -18.24
C PHE A 151 7.28 -5.08 -19.43
N ASP A 152 5.99 -5.24 -19.11
CA ASP A 152 4.89 -5.27 -20.06
C ASP A 152 3.75 -4.37 -19.54
N HIS A 153 3.04 -3.69 -20.45
CA HIS A 153 1.97 -2.75 -20.09
C HIS A 153 0.86 -3.43 -19.27
N ARG A 154 0.71 -4.76 -19.35
CA ARG A 154 -0.27 -5.55 -18.57
C ARG A 154 -0.18 -5.31 -17.07
N PHE A 155 1.00 -4.98 -16.53
CA PHE A 155 1.16 -4.67 -15.11
C PHE A 155 0.34 -3.46 -14.65
N VAL A 156 -0.05 -2.59 -15.60
CA VAL A 156 -0.93 -1.45 -15.37
C VAL A 156 -2.30 -1.68 -16.02
N SER A 157 -2.36 -2.04 -17.30
CA SER A 157 -3.65 -2.18 -18.00
C SER A 157 -4.50 -3.32 -17.45
N GLY A 158 -3.88 -4.39 -16.95
CA GLY A 158 -4.59 -5.50 -16.30
C GLY A 158 -5.35 -5.07 -15.04
N LEU A 159 -4.83 -4.06 -14.31
CA LEU A 159 -5.50 -3.50 -13.13
C LEU A 159 -6.75 -2.69 -13.51
N LEU A 160 -6.71 -1.98 -14.65
CA LEU A 160 -7.83 -1.17 -15.14
C LEU A 160 -9.03 -1.99 -15.56
N GLY A 161 -8.81 -3.20 -16.10
CA GLY A 161 -9.87 -4.07 -16.58
C GLY A 161 -11.02 -4.21 -15.58
N PRO A 162 -10.77 -4.77 -14.38
CA PRO A 162 -11.80 -4.88 -13.35
C PRO A 162 -12.33 -3.52 -12.84
N LEU A 163 -11.49 -2.49 -12.70
CA LEU A 163 -11.93 -1.18 -12.18
C LEU A 163 -12.94 -0.47 -13.09
N LEU A 164 -12.83 -0.68 -14.41
CA LEU A 164 -13.65 -0.03 -15.42
C LEU A 164 -14.81 -0.91 -15.90
N CYS A 165 -14.64 -2.23 -15.90
CA CYS A 165 -15.62 -3.15 -16.49
C CYS A 165 -16.50 -3.89 -15.48
N GLU A 166 -16.14 -3.93 -14.19
CA GLU A 166 -16.81 -4.76 -13.20
C GLU A 166 -17.47 -3.91 -12.10
N ASP A 167 -18.77 -4.11 -11.92
CA ASP A 167 -19.53 -3.37 -10.92
C ASP A 167 -19.02 -3.63 -9.50
N GLY A 168 -18.94 -2.55 -8.72
CA GLY A 168 -18.55 -2.57 -7.32
C GLY A 168 -17.08 -2.93 -7.07
N VAL A 169 -16.21 -2.92 -8.09
CA VAL A 169 -14.76 -2.99 -7.89
C VAL A 169 -14.22 -1.58 -7.70
N GLU A 170 -13.60 -1.34 -6.55
CA GLU A 170 -13.01 -0.05 -6.18
C GLU A 170 -11.49 -0.13 -5.97
N PHE A 171 -10.96 -1.34 -5.73
CA PHE A 171 -9.53 -1.58 -5.56
C PHE A 171 -9.12 -2.91 -6.22
N VAL A 172 -7.99 -2.92 -6.93
CA VAL A 172 -7.46 -4.09 -7.62
C VAL A 172 -6.01 -4.35 -7.22
N LYS A 173 -5.71 -5.62 -6.91
CA LYS A 173 -4.34 -6.09 -6.67
C LYS A 173 -3.86 -7.02 -7.79
N GLY A 174 -2.70 -6.72 -8.37
CA GLY A 174 -2.01 -7.64 -9.26
C GLY A 174 -1.46 -8.85 -8.51
N HIS A 175 -1.57 -10.03 -9.11
CA HIS A 175 -0.83 -11.21 -8.71
C HIS A 175 -0.17 -11.87 -9.93
N TYR A 176 0.84 -12.69 -9.68
CA TYR A 176 1.66 -13.29 -10.73
C TYR A 176 2.46 -14.45 -10.15
N ASP A 177 2.89 -15.32 -11.05
CA ASP A 177 3.90 -16.33 -10.80
C ASP A 177 5.29 -15.70 -10.82
N ARG A 178 6.12 -16.14 -9.88
CA ARG A 178 7.53 -15.74 -9.75
C ARG A 178 8.39 -16.98 -10.02
N PRO A 179 8.74 -17.26 -11.29
CA PRO A 179 9.58 -18.40 -11.62
C PRO A 179 10.99 -18.18 -11.05
N GLU A 180 11.47 -19.12 -10.23
CA GLU A 180 12.83 -19.16 -9.69
C GLU A 180 13.43 -20.55 -9.88
N ASP A 181 14.75 -20.63 -10.08
CA ASP A 181 15.49 -21.89 -10.26
C ASP A 181 15.44 -22.82 -9.02
N ASP A 182 15.10 -22.28 -7.84
CA ASP A 182 15.00 -22.98 -6.55
C ASP A 182 13.60 -22.89 -5.89
N GLY A 183 12.59 -22.35 -6.60
CA GLY A 183 11.17 -22.45 -6.21
C GLY A 183 10.68 -21.52 -5.10
N GLY A 184 11.21 -20.29 -4.94
CA GLY A 184 10.95 -19.47 -3.75
C GLY A 184 10.74 -17.95 -3.95
N GLY A 185 10.02 -17.52 -4.99
CA GLY A 185 9.70 -16.10 -5.16
C GLY A 185 8.78 -15.56 -4.06
N GLY A 186 9.07 -14.36 -3.55
CA GLY A 186 8.20 -13.71 -2.56
C GLY A 186 8.27 -14.29 -1.14
N ARG A 187 9.47 -14.65 -0.66
CA ARG A 187 9.70 -15.19 0.71
C ARG A 187 8.95 -14.47 1.84
N VAL A 188 8.94 -13.13 1.86
CA VAL A 188 8.19 -12.37 2.88
C VAL A 188 6.68 -12.54 2.71
N THR A 189 6.19 -12.61 1.48
CA THR A 189 4.78 -12.92 1.18
C THR A 189 4.39 -14.29 1.74
N GLU A 190 5.14 -15.34 1.42
CA GLU A 190 4.80 -16.73 1.77
C GLU A 190 5.05 -17.06 3.24
N LEU A 191 6.12 -16.54 3.84
CA LEU A 191 6.55 -16.94 5.19
C LEU A 191 6.08 -15.99 6.28
N VAL A 192 5.66 -14.77 5.94
CA VAL A 192 5.25 -13.74 6.90
C VAL A 192 3.83 -13.26 6.62
N ALA A 193 3.59 -12.65 5.46
CA ALA A 193 2.31 -12.00 5.20
C ALA A 193 1.13 -12.97 5.13
N LYS A 194 1.21 -14.04 4.34
CA LYS A 194 0.11 -15.02 4.22
C LYS A 194 -0.21 -15.74 5.53
N PRO A 195 0.77 -16.24 6.32
CA PRO A 195 0.50 -16.79 7.65
C PRO A 195 -0.15 -15.78 8.59
N LEU A 196 0.34 -14.54 8.64
CA LEU A 196 -0.24 -13.47 9.48
C LEU A 196 -1.67 -13.14 9.06
N ILE A 197 -1.92 -12.96 7.76
CA ILE A 197 -3.25 -12.69 7.20
C ILE A 197 -4.21 -13.82 7.57
N SER A 198 -3.79 -15.08 7.42
CA SER A 198 -4.65 -16.24 7.74
C SER A 198 -5.08 -16.27 9.21
N LEU A 199 -4.21 -15.81 10.12
CA LEU A 199 -4.47 -15.80 11.56
C LEU A 199 -5.27 -14.56 11.99
N LEU A 200 -4.88 -13.38 11.50
CA LEU A 200 -5.34 -12.10 12.02
C LEU A 200 -6.45 -11.47 11.17
N PHE A 201 -6.41 -11.66 9.84
CA PHE A 201 -7.29 -11.03 8.84
C PHE A 201 -7.80 -12.07 7.82
N PRO A 202 -8.46 -13.17 8.25
CA PRO A 202 -8.77 -14.31 7.38
C PRO A 202 -9.66 -13.97 6.19
N GLU A 203 -10.42 -12.87 6.25
CA GLU A 203 -11.19 -12.34 5.12
C GLU A 203 -10.30 -11.99 3.90
N LEU A 204 -9.02 -11.69 4.12
CA LEU A 204 -8.03 -11.38 3.08
C LEU A 204 -7.24 -12.62 2.62
N ALA A 205 -7.46 -13.80 3.21
CA ALA A 205 -6.65 -14.99 2.96
C ALA A 205 -6.74 -15.53 1.52
N SER A 206 -7.73 -15.09 0.72
CA SER A 206 -7.85 -15.44 -0.69
C SER A 206 -6.90 -14.66 -1.62
N LEU A 207 -6.19 -13.65 -1.12
CA LEU A 207 -5.25 -12.87 -1.93
C LEU A 207 -3.97 -13.67 -2.22
N ARG A 208 -3.63 -13.79 -3.51
CA ARG A 208 -2.46 -14.56 -3.94
C ARG A 208 -1.13 -13.85 -3.68
N GLN A 209 -1.10 -12.53 -3.87
CA GLN A 209 0.10 -11.69 -3.67
C GLN A 209 -0.27 -10.42 -2.87
N PRO A 210 -0.52 -10.53 -1.54
CA PRO A 210 -0.92 -9.38 -0.72
C PRO A 210 0.11 -8.25 -0.71
N LEU A 211 1.39 -8.54 -1.00
CA LEU A 211 2.48 -7.56 -1.00
C LEU A 211 2.99 -7.19 -2.41
N SER A 212 2.21 -7.43 -3.48
CA SER A 212 2.63 -7.02 -4.84
C SER A 212 2.79 -5.50 -4.95
N GLY A 213 3.62 -5.02 -5.87
CA GLY A 213 3.76 -3.58 -6.13
C GLY A 213 2.78 -3.01 -7.14
N GLU A 214 2.07 -3.90 -7.85
CA GLU A 214 1.14 -3.58 -8.93
C GLU A 214 -0.29 -3.60 -8.39
N TYR A 215 -0.86 -2.43 -8.13
CA TYR A 215 -2.21 -2.30 -7.57
C TYR A 215 -2.72 -0.87 -7.66
N GLY A 216 -3.99 -0.65 -7.36
CA GLY A 216 -4.55 0.68 -7.28
C GLY A 216 -6.06 0.65 -7.18
N GLY A 217 -6.70 1.80 -7.25
CA GLY A 217 -8.13 1.91 -7.06
C GLY A 217 -8.69 3.29 -7.33
N ARG A 218 -9.97 3.45 -6.99
CA ARG A 218 -10.67 4.73 -7.08
C ARG A 218 -10.10 5.71 -6.07
N ARG A 219 -9.81 6.93 -6.52
CA ARG A 219 -9.28 8.02 -5.68
C ARG A 219 -10.13 8.22 -4.44
N GLU A 220 -11.45 8.31 -4.60
CA GLU A 220 -12.41 8.53 -3.51
C GLU A 220 -12.24 7.52 -2.37
N LEU A 221 -11.95 6.26 -2.69
CA LEU A 221 -11.64 5.24 -1.67
C LEU A 221 -10.26 5.47 -1.06
N LEU A 222 -9.23 5.69 -1.89
CA LEU A 222 -7.83 5.78 -1.46
C LEU A 222 -7.57 6.99 -0.56
N GLU A 223 -8.16 8.15 -0.86
CA GLU A 223 -7.96 9.39 -0.08
C GLU A 223 -8.55 9.34 1.33
N GLN A 224 -9.44 8.38 1.60
CA GLN A 224 -10.05 8.15 2.90
C GLN A 224 -9.19 7.27 3.83
N LEU A 225 -8.09 6.69 3.35
CA LEU A 225 -7.29 5.71 4.08
C LEU A 225 -5.99 6.31 4.62
N PRO A 226 -5.55 5.93 5.84
CA PRO A 226 -4.19 6.20 6.27
C PRO A 226 -3.19 5.37 5.46
N PHE A 227 -1.97 5.86 5.33
CA PHE A 227 -0.90 5.17 4.61
C PHE A 227 0.20 4.78 5.57
N THR A 228 0.35 3.48 5.85
CA THR A 228 1.46 2.99 6.65
C THR A 228 2.79 3.29 5.95
N GLU A 229 3.77 3.82 6.67
CA GLU A 229 5.08 4.15 6.11
C GLU A 229 5.87 2.91 5.67
N GLY A 230 6.80 3.11 4.72
CA GLY A 230 7.71 2.07 4.25
C GLY A 230 7.01 0.86 3.60
N TYR A 231 7.53 -0.35 3.87
CA TYR A 231 7.04 -1.60 3.28
C TYR A 231 5.71 -2.11 3.86
N GLY A 232 5.17 -1.45 4.88
CA GLY A 232 3.90 -1.83 5.50
C GLY A 232 2.68 -1.44 4.68
N VAL A 233 2.83 -0.49 3.75
CA VAL A 233 1.72 0.19 3.07
C VAL A 233 0.76 -0.77 2.38
N GLU A 234 1.25 -1.81 1.69
CA GLU A 234 0.37 -2.76 1.01
C GLU A 234 -0.54 -3.48 1.98
N LEU A 235 0.01 -4.03 3.07
CA LEU A 235 -0.79 -4.73 4.07
C LEU A 235 -1.75 -3.76 4.78
N GLY A 236 -1.27 -2.57 5.13
CA GLY A 236 -2.07 -1.54 5.78
C GLY A 236 -3.33 -1.21 4.98
N LEU A 237 -3.16 -0.87 3.71
CA LEU A 237 -4.25 -0.57 2.78
C LEU A 237 -5.23 -1.75 2.66
N LEU A 238 -4.75 -2.99 2.50
CA LEU A 238 -5.64 -4.15 2.38
C LEU A 238 -6.53 -4.34 3.60
N VAL A 239 -5.98 -4.16 4.81
CA VAL A 239 -6.74 -4.29 6.06
C VAL A 239 -7.72 -3.14 6.24
N ASP A 240 -7.33 -1.91 5.91
CA ASP A 240 -8.24 -0.78 6.06
C ASP A 240 -9.38 -0.82 5.05
N ILE A 241 -9.10 -1.25 3.81
CA ILE A 241 -10.13 -1.45 2.77
C ILE A 241 -11.10 -2.56 3.20
N SER A 242 -10.60 -3.71 3.68
CA SER A 242 -11.47 -4.81 4.09
C SER A 242 -12.41 -4.41 5.23
N ARG A 243 -11.94 -3.57 6.17
CA ARG A 243 -12.71 -3.10 7.31
C ARG A 243 -13.72 -2.02 6.95
N ARG A 244 -13.34 -1.07 6.08
CA ARG A 244 -14.15 0.10 5.77
C ARG A 244 -15.12 -0.12 4.61
N PHE A 245 -14.70 -0.85 3.58
CA PHE A 245 -15.43 -1.04 2.32
C PHE A 245 -15.78 -2.50 2.04
N GLY A 246 -15.23 -3.44 2.81
CA GLY A 246 -15.50 -4.87 2.65
C GLY A 246 -14.71 -5.50 1.49
N THR A 247 -14.46 -6.80 1.56
CA THR A 247 -13.69 -7.52 0.53
C THR A 247 -14.39 -7.60 -0.83
N SER A 248 -15.70 -7.31 -0.90
CA SER A 248 -16.45 -7.21 -2.15
C SER A 248 -16.04 -6.03 -3.03
N SER A 249 -15.52 -4.96 -2.42
CA SER A 249 -14.95 -3.79 -3.12
C SER A 249 -13.61 -4.11 -3.81
N MET A 250 -13.00 -5.25 -3.45
CA MET A 250 -11.68 -5.64 -3.91
C MET A 250 -11.76 -6.67 -5.02
N ALA A 251 -10.79 -6.61 -5.93
CA ALA A 251 -10.49 -7.68 -6.86
C ALA A 251 -8.98 -7.94 -6.93
N GLN A 252 -8.61 -9.08 -7.50
CA GLN A 252 -7.25 -9.40 -7.88
C GLN A 252 -7.20 -9.82 -9.35
N VAL A 253 -6.08 -9.54 -10.01
CA VAL A 253 -5.91 -9.87 -11.44
C VAL A 253 -4.61 -10.64 -11.64
N ASP A 254 -4.70 -11.69 -12.45
CA ASP A 254 -3.55 -12.45 -12.92
C ASP A 254 -2.81 -11.64 -13.99
N LEU A 255 -1.57 -11.28 -13.68
CA LEU A 255 -0.63 -10.55 -14.53
C LEU A 255 0.44 -11.48 -15.12
N GLU A 256 0.19 -12.78 -15.08
CA GLU A 256 1.05 -13.88 -15.51
C GLU A 256 2.38 -13.93 -14.76
N VAL A 257 3.49 -13.64 -15.44
CA VAL A 257 4.84 -13.83 -14.90
C VAL A 257 5.47 -12.47 -14.62
N ARG A 258 6.12 -12.36 -13.45
CA ARG A 258 6.91 -11.18 -13.07
C ARG A 258 8.34 -11.54 -12.72
N HIS A 259 9.27 -10.95 -13.46
CA HIS A 259 10.71 -11.03 -13.20
C HIS A 259 11.20 -9.75 -12.49
N HIS A 260 11.88 -9.92 -11.37
CA HIS A 260 12.47 -8.83 -10.59
C HIS A 260 13.80 -9.25 -9.98
N ARG A 261 14.58 -8.27 -9.48
CA ARG A 261 15.84 -8.55 -8.79
C ARG A 261 15.60 -9.26 -7.46
N ASN A 262 16.36 -10.33 -7.20
CA ASN A 262 16.32 -11.02 -5.91
C ASN A 262 17.10 -10.27 -4.84
N ARG A 263 16.44 -10.04 -3.70
CA ARG A 263 17.06 -9.43 -2.53
C ARG A 263 17.79 -10.50 -1.68
N PRO A 264 19.03 -10.24 -1.23
CA PRO A 264 19.69 -11.06 -0.22
C PRO A 264 18.83 -11.21 1.05
N LEU A 265 18.96 -12.33 1.76
CA LEU A 265 18.16 -12.60 2.96
C LEU A 265 18.26 -11.49 4.02
N ALA A 266 19.44 -10.89 4.19
CA ALA A 266 19.66 -9.78 5.11
C ALA A 266 18.78 -8.54 4.79
N GLN A 267 18.42 -8.35 3.53
CA GLN A 267 17.54 -7.25 3.10
C GLN A 267 16.05 -7.58 3.24
N LEU A 268 15.69 -8.84 3.55
CA LEU A 268 14.29 -9.24 3.79
C LEU A 268 13.86 -9.05 5.24
N SER A 269 14.80 -9.07 6.20
CA SER A 269 14.46 -8.93 7.62
C SER A 269 13.79 -7.58 7.94
N PRO A 270 14.28 -6.43 7.44
CA PRO A 270 13.59 -5.15 7.68
C PRO A 270 12.18 -5.13 7.08
N GLN A 271 12.01 -5.68 5.88
CA GLN A 271 10.70 -5.79 5.24
C GLN A 271 9.75 -6.67 6.07
N ALA A 272 10.20 -7.85 6.52
CA ALA A 272 9.41 -8.74 7.37
C ALA A 272 9.01 -8.07 8.70
N THR A 273 9.93 -7.33 9.33
CA THR A 273 9.64 -6.58 10.55
C THR A 273 8.61 -5.47 10.31
N ALA A 274 8.72 -4.73 9.20
CA ALA A 274 7.72 -3.72 8.84
C ALA A 274 6.32 -4.34 8.70
N ILE A 275 6.20 -5.46 7.98
CA ILE A 275 4.93 -6.19 7.82
C ILE A 275 4.36 -6.66 9.17
N LEU A 276 5.21 -7.23 10.04
CA LEU A 276 4.80 -7.64 11.39
C LEU A 276 4.31 -6.46 12.23
N ARG A 277 5.03 -5.33 12.19
CA ARG A 277 4.66 -4.12 12.92
C ARG A 277 3.34 -3.56 12.42
N THR A 278 3.13 -3.47 11.11
CA THR A 278 1.86 -3.08 10.51
C THR A 278 0.73 -4.00 10.94
N ALA A 279 0.92 -5.31 10.86
CA ALA A 279 -0.09 -6.28 11.27
C ALA A 279 -0.51 -6.10 12.74
N LEU A 280 0.47 -5.96 13.64
CA LEU A 280 0.21 -5.71 15.06
C LEU A 280 -0.51 -4.38 15.28
N HIS A 281 -0.06 -3.30 14.64
CA HIS A 281 -0.71 -1.99 14.71
C HIS A 281 -2.17 -2.04 14.25
N LYS A 282 -2.43 -2.74 13.13
CA LYS A 282 -3.79 -2.91 12.62
C LYS A 282 -4.65 -3.77 13.53
N VAL A 283 -4.10 -4.75 14.26
CA VAL A 283 -4.87 -5.50 15.27
C VAL A 283 -5.22 -4.61 16.45
N ASP A 284 -4.20 -3.98 17.05
CA ASP A 284 -4.30 -3.09 18.19
C ASP A 284 -3.03 -2.24 18.28
N PRO A 285 -3.14 -0.90 18.12
CA PRO A 285 -2.00 0.01 18.25
C PRO A 285 -1.21 -0.13 19.56
N GLU A 286 -1.83 -0.56 20.65
CA GLU A 286 -1.18 -0.71 21.97
C GLU A 286 -0.17 -1.86 21.99
N LEU A 287 -0.31 -2.87 21.13
CA LEU A 287 0.61 -4.03 21.07
C LEU A 287 2.04 -3.63 20.70
N LEU A 288 2.21 -2.57 19.90
CA LEU A 288 3.54 -2.07 19.54
C LEU A 288 4.23 -1.37 20.72
N ALA A 289 3.47 -0.70 21.59
CA ALA A 289 4.03 -0.05 22.77
C ALA A 289 4.64 -1.09 23.73
N VAL A 290 3.98 -2.25 23.88
CA VAL A 290 4.49 -3.37 24.69
C VAL A 290 5.74 -4.00 24.08
N ALA A 291 5.77 -4.18 22.75
CA ALA A 291 6.93 -4.74 22.05
C ALA A 291 8.17 -3.83 22.12
N ALA A 292 7.97 -2.51 22.01
CA ALA A 292 9.06 -1.53 22.13
C ALA A 292 9.68 -1.50 23.54
N LEU A 293 8.89 -1.76 24.59
CA LEU A 293 9.38 -1.84 25.97
C LEU A 293 10.17 -3.12 26.27
N ALA A 294 10.03 -4.16 25.45
CA ALA A 294 10.67 -5.47 25.63
C ALA A 294 11.96 -5.64 24.80
N GLY A 295 12.28 -4.71 23.90
CA GLY A 295 13.42 -4.79 22.99
C GLY A 295 14.72 -4.29 23.60
N ASP A 296 15.62 -5.22 23.94
CA ASP A 296 17.04 -4.93 24.13
C ASP A 296 17.65 -4.51 22.78
N ALA A 297 18.53 -3.50 22.78
CA ALA A 297 19.05 -2.82 21.59
C ALA A 297 19.90 -3.70 20.65
N GLU A 298 20.12 -4.98 20.98
CA GLU A 298 21.04 -5.88 20.27
C GLU A 298 20.54 -6.38 18.91
N LEU A 299 19.23 -6.40 18.64
CA LEU A 299 18.71 -6.93 17.37
C LEU A 299 18.72 -5.89 16.23
N GLY A 300 18.81 -4.59 16.51
CA GLY A 300 18.85 -3.55 15.47
C GLY A 300 17.65 -3.55 14.50
N LEU A 301 16.55 -4.24 14.84
CA LEU A 301 15.40 -4.48 13.96
C LEU A 301 14.32 -3.39 14.05
N LEU A 302 14.41 -2.48 15.02
CA LEU A 302 13.47 -1.39 15.18
C LEU A 302 14.21 -0.10 14.78
N GLU A 303 14.03 0.33 13.53
CA GLU A 303 14.37 1.70 13.14
C GLU A 303 13.56 2.70 13.98
N ASP A 304 14.11 3.91 14.05
CA ASP A 304 13.66 5.03 14.88
C ASP A 304 12.14 5.10 15.02
N THR A 305 11.64 4.89 16.24
CA THR A 305 10.20 4.94 16.56
C THR A 305 9.68 6.37 16.70
N SER A 306 10.50 7.40 16.41
CA SER A 306 10.11 8.80 16.53
C SER A 306 9.16 9.25 15.41
N ALA A 307 9.21 8.63 14.23
CA ALA A 307 8.31 8.90 13.12
C ALA A 307 6.95 8.21 13.30
N PRO A 308 5.84 8.84 12.88
CA PRO A 308 4.52 8.20 12.90
C PRO A 308 4.52 6.97 11.99
N LEU A 309 3.86 5.89 12.43
CA LEU A 309 3.77 4.68 11.61
C LEU A 309 2.90 4.88 10.36
N GLU A 310 1.97 5.83 10.41
CA GLU A 310 1.03 6.09 9.32
C GLU A 310 0.93 7.58 9.02
N ARG A 311 0.81 7.91 7.73
CA ARG A 311 0.32 9.19 7.25
C ARG A 311 -1.21 9.23 7.34
N PRO A 312 -1.80 10.41 7.63
CA PRO A 312 -3.25 10.53 7.76
C PRO A 312 -3.94 10.31 6.40
N PRO A 313 -5.25 10.00 6.40
CA PRO A 313 -6.07 10.10 5.20
C PRO A 313 -5.84 11.42 4.47
N MET A 314 -5.74 11.35 3.15
CA MET A 314 -5.46 12.53 2.33
C MET A 314 -6.58 13.58 2.42
N VAL A 315 -7.82 13.16 2.68
CA VAL A 315 -8.95 14.05 2.97
C VAL A 315 -8.82 14.81 4.30
N GLU A 316 -7.86 14.46 5.16
CA GLU A 316 -7.55 15.20 6.40
C GLU A 316 -6.38 16.17 6.22
N VAL A 317 -5.76 16.22 5.03
CA VAL A 317 -4.63 17.09 4.70
C VAL A 317 -5.14 18.40 4.10
N ALA A 318 -4.88 19.52 4.78
CA ALA A 318 -5.40 20.83 4.38
C ALA A 318 -4.91 21.25 2.99
N GLU A 319 -3.63 21.02 2.69
CA GLU A 319 -3.02 21.31 1.39
C GLU A 319 -3.68 20.49 0.26
N TYR A 320 -4.06 19.24 0.53
CA TYR A 320 -4.75 18.39 -0.44
C TYR A 320 -6.16 18.92 -0.73
N LEU A 321 -6.93 19.22 0.32
CA LEU A 321 -8.26 19.80 0.17
C LEU A 321 -8.20 21.12 -0.61
N ALA A 322 -7.19 21.96 -0.38
CA ALA A 322 -7.02 23.20 -1.13
C ALA A 322 -6.79 22.96 -2.64
N ARG A 323 -6.07 21.89 -3.00
CA ARG A 323 -5.73 21.56 -4.39
C ARG A 323 -6.87 20.85 -5.11
N HIS A 324 -7.53 19.88 -4.46
CA HIS A 324 -8.44 18.94 -5.11
C HIS A 324 -9.91 19.09 -4.71
N ALA A 325 -10.20 19.75 -3.58
CA ALA A 325 -11.55 19.97 -3.09
C ALA A 325 -11.69 21.37 -2.45
N PRO A 326 -11.40 22.47 -3.17
CA PRO A 326 -11.33 23.81 -2.58
C PRO A 326 -12.65 24.25 -1.91
N GLU A 327 -13.78 23.67 -2.34
CA GLU A 327 -15.10 23.91 -1.75
C GLU A 327 -15.23 23.34 -0.32
N ALA A 328 -14.45 22.31 0.03
CA ALA A 328 -14.45 21.70 1.37
C ALA A 328 -13.80 22.59 2.45
N LEU A 329 -12.97 23.56 2.05
CA LEU A 329 -12.32 24.52 2.96
C LEU A 329 -13.17 25.77 3.25
N ALA A 330 -14.31 25.92 2.59
CA ALA A 330 -15.16 27.12 2.69
C ALA A 330 -16.20 27.06 3.83
N VAL A 331 -16.12 26.05 4.73
CA VAL A 331 -17.07 25.80 5.83
C VAL A 331 -16.45 26.09 7.19
#